data_AF-A0A2S2CW36-F1
#
_entry.id   AF-A0A2S2CW36-F1
#
_cell.length_a   1.000
_cell.length_b   1.000
_cell.length_c   1.000
_cell.angle_alpha   90.00
_cell.angle_beta   90.00
_cell.angle_gamma   90.00
#
_symmetry.space_group_name_H-M   'P 1'
#
loop_
_entity.id
_entity.type
_entity.pdbx_description
1 polymer ?
#
loop_
_entity_poly.entity_id
_entity_poly.type
_entity_poly.pdbx_seq_one_letter_code
_entity_poly.pdbx_strand_id
1 'polypeptide(L)' 'MVQQPDQGQGGPPYKDVQLSAMVSNHVRRAVRLRAALEGITVRCLLLRLIRQAGIAEIDEGELVDRRAAGDTRLQPLT' A
#
# COMPACT_ATOMS: atom_id res chain seq x y z
N MET A 1 -17.30 -34.57 29.36
CA MET A 1 -16.93 -34.50 27.93
C MET A 1 -16.75 -33.03 27.61
N VAL A 2 -15.51 -32.60 27.39
CA VAL A 2 -15.16 -31.19 27.15
C VAL A 2 -15.42 -30.91 25.68
N GLN A 3 -16.32 -29.98 25.38
CA GLN A 3 -16.58 -29.53 24.02
C GLN A 3 -15.78 -28.25 23.82
N GLN A 4 -14.62 -28.36 23.15
CA GLN A 4 -13.95 -27.22 22.53
C GLN A 4 -14.50 -27.08 21.10
N PRO A 5 -15.09 -25.94 20.70
CA PRO A 5 -15.31 -25.67 19.30
C PRO A 5 -14.07 -24.98 18.73
N ASP A 6 -13.43 -25.72 17.83
CA ASP A 6 -13.01 -25.27 16.51
C ASP A 6 -12.10 -24.04 16.44
N GLN A 7 -10.80 -24.30 16.58
CA GLN A 7 -9.77 -23.39 16.08
C GLN A 7 -9.78 -23.39 14.56
N GLY A 8 -9.85 -22.19 13.96
CA GLY A 8 -9.30 -21.95 12.63
C GLY A 8 -10.31 -21.70 11.52
N GLN A 9 -11.16 -20.69 11.66
CA GLN A 9 -11.76 -20.05 10.48
C GLN A 9 -10.76 -19.09 9.83
N GLY A 10 -9.67 -19.67 9.30
CA GLY A 10 -8.78 -19.00 8.36
C GLY A 10 -9.46 -18.99 7.00
N GLY A 11 -10.19 -17.91 6.68
CA GLY A 11 -10.63 -17.64 5.32
C GLY A 11 -9.44 -17.74 4.34
N PRO A 12 -9.67 -18.03 3.05
CA PRO A 12 -8.58 -18.24 2.10
C PRO A 12 -7.64 -17.03 2.13
N PRO A 13 -6.31 -17.24 2.17
CA PRO A 13 -5.37 -16.12 2.20
C PRO A 13 -5.61 -15.27 0.96
N TYR A 14 -6.04 -14.02 1.17
CA TYR A 14 -6.24 -13.07 0.08
C TYR A 14 -4.94 -12.99 -0.72
N LYS A 15 -5.01 -13.30 -2.01
CA LYS A 15 -3.84 -13.25 -2.89
C LYS A 15 -3.62 -11.80 -3.32
N ASP A 16 -2.37 -11.36 -3.33
CA ASP A 16 -2.00 -10.07 -3.89
C ASP A 16 -2.40 -10.00 -5.38
N VAL A 17 -3.11 -8.93 -5.75
CA VAL A 17 -3.50 -8.65 -7.14
C VAL A 17 -2.97 -7.29 -7.55
N GLN A 18 -2.51 -7.18 -8.80
CA GLN A 18 -2.09 -5.90 -9.37
C GLN A 18 -3.31 -5.00 -9.61
N LEU A 19 -3.31 -3.81 -9.00
CA LEU A 19 -4.28 -2.75 -9.30
C LEU A 19 -3.72 -1.82 -10.38
N SER A 20 -4.51 -1.57 -11.44
CA SER A 20 -4.15 -0.66 -12.52
C SER A 20 -5.32 0.24 -12.91
N ALA A 21 -5.04 1.52 -13.18
CA ALA A 21 -6.02 2.48 -13.65
C ALA A 21 -5.42 3.40 -14.72
N MET A 22 -6.23 3.77 -15.71
CA MET A 22 -5.89 4.83 -16.65
C MET A 22 -6.22 6.18 -16.03
N VAL A 23 -5.25 7.09 -16.06
CA VAL A 23 -5.38 8.44 -15.52
C VAL A 23 -4.70 9.43 -16.46
N SER A 24 -5.08 10.70 -16.37
CA SER A 24 -4.37 11.76 -17.09
C SER A 24 -2.93 11.92 -16.59
N ASN A 25 -2.05 12.43 -17.45
CA ASN A 25 -0.65 12.70 -17.09
C ASN A 25 -0.53 13.66 -15.90
N HIS A 26 -1.45 14.63 -15.81
CA HIS A 26 -1.52 15.57 -14.69
C HIS A 26 -1.75 14.84 -13.37
N VAL A 27 -2.73 13.93 -13.30
CA VAL A 27 -3.03 13.15 -12.09
C VAL A 27 -1.84 12.27 -11.71
N ARG A 28 -1.23 11.56 -12.67
CA ARG A 28 -0.04 10.74 -12.42
C ARG A 28 1.10 11.56 -11.81
N ARG A 29 1.34 12.77 -12.33
CA ARG A 29 2.38 13.68 -11.82
C ARG A 29 2.08 14.14 -10.40
N ALA A 30 0.84 14.56 -10.13
CA ALA A 30 0.41 15.02 -8.81
C ALA A 30 0.58 13.93 -7.73
N VAL A 31 0.16 12.69 -8.03
CA VAL A 31 0.31 11.55 -7.11
C VAL A 31 1.79 11.26 -6.80
N ARG A 32 2.65 11.27 -7.82
CA ARG A 32 4.10 11.04 -7.62
C ARG A 32 4.75 12.15 -6.79
N LEU A 33 4.43 13.41 -7.07
CA LEU A 33 4.97 14.54 -6.33
C LEU A 33 4.55 14.47 -4.86
N ARG A 34 3.28 14.17 -4.58
CA ARG A 34 2.79 14.03 -3.21
C ARG A 34 3.49 12.90 -2.46
N ALA A 35 3.66 11.74 -3.09
CA ALA A 35 4.37 10.62 -2.48
C ALA A 35 5.81 11.00 -2.12
N ALA A 36 6.50 11.70 -3.02
CA ALA A 36 7.86 12.20 -2.78
C ALA A 36 7.93 13.23 -1.63
N LEU A 37 6.98 14.17 -1.56
CA LEU A 37 6.90 15.16 -0.46
C LEU A 37 6.66 14.50 0.90
N GLU A 38 5.89 13.41 0.93
CA GLU A 38 5.63 12.63 2.15
C GLU A 38 6.75 11.62 2.48
N GLY A 39 7.78 11.51 1.62
CA GLY A 39 8.90 10.56 1.82
C GLY A 39 8.49 9.09 1.70
N ILE A 40 7.42 8.79 0.96
CA ILE A 40 6.87 7.44 0.78
C ILE A 40 6.72 7.08 -0.70
N THR A 41 6.51 5.81 -0.96
CA THR A 41 6.20 5.24 -2.26
C THR A 41 4.76 5.56 -2.67
N VAL A 42 4.53 5.61 -3.98
CA VAL A 42 3.18 5.77 -4.54
C VAL A 42 2.24 4.67 -4.05
N ARG A 43 2.70 3.42 -3.89
CA ARG A 43 1.90 2.33 -3.33
C ARG A 43 1.41 2.68 -1.92
N CYS A 44 2.32 3.08 -1.03
CA CYS A 44 1.98 3.44 0.35
C CYS A 44 0.98 4.62 0.39
N LEU A 45 1.23 5.67 -0.39
CA LEU A 45 0.32 6.81 -0.50
C LEU A 45 -1.09 6.35 -0.92
N LEU A 46 -1.20 5.52 -1.96
CA LEU A 46 -2.49 5.05 -2.46
C LEU A 46 -3.22 4.19 -1.43
N LEU A 47 -2.54 3.27 -0.76
CA LEU A 47 -3.15 2.44 0.28
C LEU A 47 -3.66 3.29 1.47
N ARG A 48 -2.89 4.29 1.91
CA ARG A 48 -3.33 5.24 2.95
C ARG A 48 -4.61 5.97 2.54
N LEU A 49 -4.66 6.47 1.30
CA LEU A 49 -5.83 7.18 0.78
C LEU A 49 -7.06 6.26 0.65
N ILE A 50 -6.87 5.02 0.19
CA ILE A 50 -7.93 4.00 0.10
C ILE A 50 -8.51 3.71 1.49
N ARG A 51 -7.65 3.54 2.51
CA ARG A 51 -8.07 3.36 3.90
C ARG A 51 -8.82 4.58 4.42
N GLN A 52 -8.28 5.78 4.22
CA GLN A 52 -8.89 7.04 4.66
C GLN A 52 -10.27 7.30 4.01
N ALA A 53 -10.44 6.86 2.77
CA ALA A 53 -11.72 6.94 2.06
C ALA A 53 -12.73 5.88 2.52
N GLY A 54 -12.35 4.95 3.41
CA GLY A 54 -13.22 3.87 3.88
C GLY A 54 -13.53 2.82 2.81
N ILE A 55 -12.71 2.70 1.77
CA ILE A 55 -12.95 1.78 0.65
C ILE A 55 -12.53 0.35 1.02
N ALA A 56 -11.43 0.20 1.78
CA ALA A 56 -10.94 -1.09 2.23
C ALA A 56 -10.24 -0.96 3.59
N GLU A 57 -10.38 -1.98 4.42
CA GLU A 57 -9.56 -2.16 5.62
C GLU A 57 -8.14 -2.57 5.19
N ILE A 58 -7.14 -1.83 5.64
CA ILE A 58 -5.73 -2.05 5.30
C ILE A 58 -4.93 -2.01 6.59
N ASP A 59 -4.24 -3.12 6.86
CA ASP A 59 -3.43 -3.29 8.06
C ASP A 59 -2.26 -2.30 8.09
N GLU A 60 -1.89 -1.87 9.30
CA GLU A 60 -0.79 -0.91 9.49
C GLU A 60 0.54 -1.47 8.93
N GLY A 61 0.73 -2.79 8.98
CA GLY A 61 1.89 -3.47 8.41
C GLY A 61 2.01 -3.33 6.90
N GLU A 62 0.91 -3.13 6.18
CA GLU A 62 0.90 -2.90 4.72
C GLU A 62 1.19 -1.45 4.33
N LEU A 63 0.95 -0.53 5.27
CA LEU A 63 1.21 0.91 5.13
C LEU A 63 2.66 1.28 5.46
N VAL A 64 3.46 0.33 5.93
CA VAL A 64 4.90 0.53 6.14
C VAL A 64 5.61 0.59 4.79
N ASP A 65 6.34 1.67 4.57
CA ASP A 65 7.19 1.79 3.40
C ASP A 65 8.49 1.00 3.57
N ARG A 66 8.57 -0.17 2.93
CA ARG A 66 9.77 -1.02 3.00
C ARG A 66 10.87 -0.59 2.01
N ARG A 67 10.64 0.39 1.12
CA ARG A 67 11.66 0.86 0.16
C ARG A 67 12.56 1.96 0.73
N ALA A 68 12.11 2.71 1.74
CA ALA A 68 12.97 3.67 2.44
C ALA A 68 14.23 3.00 3.04
N ALA A 69 14.17 1.70 3.35
CA ALA A 69 15.29 0.93 3.89
C ALA A 69 16.25 0.32 2.83
N GLY A 70 15.95 0.42 1.54
CA GLY A 70 16.63 -0.38 0.51
C GLY A 70 17.10 0.33 -0.76
N ASP A 71 16.86 1.64 -0.92
CA ASP A 71 17.18 2.33 -2.18
C ASP A 71 17.98 3.62 -1.97
N THR A 72 19.26 3.47 -1.59
CA THR A 72 20.29 4.51 -1.76
C THR A 72 20.72 4.59 -3.23
N ARG A 73 19.78 4.92 -4.13
CA ARG A 73 20.10 5.32 -5.52
C ARG A 73 19.26 6.51 -5.96
N LEU A 74 19.31 7.58 -5.16
CA LEU A 74 19.18 8.92 -5.70
C LEU A 74 20.44 9.20 -6.52
N GLN A 75 20.42 8.88 -7.81
CA GLN A 75 21.43 9.43 -8.71
C GLN A 75 21.07 10.91 -8.98
N PRO A 76 22.00 11.85 -8.76
CA PRO A 76 21.78 13.24 -9.13
C PRO A 76 21.72 13.33 -10.66
N LEU A 77 20.74 14.09 -11.16
CA LEU A 77 20.70 14.54 -12.55
C LEU A 77 21.88 15.51 -12.74
N THR A 78 22.96 15.01 -13.36
CA THR A 78 24.03 15.83 -13.96
C THR A 78 23.73 16.07 -15.42
#